data_AF-A0AAU9R125-F1
#
_entry.id   AF-A0AAU9R125-F1
#
_cell.length_a   1.000
_cell.length_b   1.000
_cell.length_c   1.000
_cell.angle_alpha   90.00
_cell.angle_beta   90.00
_cell.angle_gamma   90.00
#
_symmetry.space_group_name_H-M   'P 1'
#
loop_
_entity.id
_entity.type
_entity.pdbx_description
1 polymer ?
#
loop_
_entity_poly.entity_id
_entity_poly.type
_entity_poly.pdbx_seq_one_letter_code
_entity_poly.pdbx_strand_id
1 'polypeptide(L)'
;MKSNSKWAGLAAAACILWGISGLFAKGLFNLDPRITPIWVTQMRQVCSGLILLTVAQLTGKHPWQVWKDKKNAVQLLAYAVIGVLPFQYCFFLVVAQANAAIATVIQFIGPFFVLAYLTLTKQEALRPFDVAASLLAFGGVFFLSTHGNIHDLRIAPLTLLFGIMSAVGAAANSLLPQALVNR
;
A
#
# COMPACT_ATOMS: atom_id res chain seq x y z
N MET A 1 5.25 27.34 -10.89
CA MET A 1 5.71 25.95 -11.14
C MET A 1 6.93 25.48 -10.29
N LYS A 2 7.37 26.19 -9.23
CA LYS A 2 8.57 25.84 -8.44
C LYS A 2 8.36 24.90 -7.24
N SER A 3 7.12 24.43 -6.98
CA SER A 3 6.79 23.56 -5.83
C SER A 3 6.97 22.06 -6.12
N ASN A 4 6.89 21.63 -7.39
CA ASN A 4 6.70 20.19 -7.71
C ASN A 4 7.97 19.31 -7.61
N SER A 5 9.18 19.87 -7.75
CA SER A 5 10.41 19.03 -7.73
C SER A 5 10.71 18.44 -6.35
N LYS A 6 10.40 19.17 -5.27
CA LYS A 6 10.59 18.69 -3.90
C LYS A 6 9.66 17.51 -3.57
N TRP A 7 8.38 17.62 -3.96
CA TRP A 7 7.41 16.55 -3.80
C TRP A 7 7.75 15.32 -4.64
N ALA A 8 8.23 15.53 -5.87
CA ALA A 8 8.70 14.44 -6.72
C ALA A 8 9.90 13.71 -6.11
N GLY A 9 10.87 14.44 -5.54
CA GLY A 9 12.01 13.86 -4.85
C GLY A 9 11.61 13.04 -3.62
N LEU A 10 10.69 13.56 -2.80
CA LEU A 10 10.16 12.84 -1.64
C LEU A 10 9.38 11.58 -2.04
N ALA A 11 8.58 11.65 -3.10
CA ALA A 11 7.85 10.50 -3.63
C ALA A 11 8.80 9.41 -4.15
N ALA A 12 9.84 9.79 -4.90
CA ALA A 12 10.85 8.86 -5.37
C ALA A 12 11.59 8.17 -4.21
N ALA A 13 12.01 8.94 -3.19
CA ALA A 13 12.65 8.40 -2.01
C ALA A 13 11.74 7.41 -1.26
N ALA A 14 10.45 7.75 -1.10
CA ALA A 14 9.47 6.86 -0.49
C ALA A 14 9.31 5.54 -1.26
N CYS A 15 9.24 5.59 -2.59
CA CYS A 15 9.14 4.39 -3.44
C CYS A 15 10.38 3.50 -3.33
N ILE A 16 11.58 4.09 -3.33
CA ILE A 16 12.84 3.36 -3.19
C ILE A 16 12.91 2.66 -1.82
N LEU A 17 12.63 3.40 -0.74
CA LEU A 17 12.63 2.85 0.62
C LEU A 17 11.59 1.74 0.78
N TRP A 18 10.41 1.90 0.18
CA TRP A 18 9.36 0.87 0.19
C TRP A 18 9.82 -0.41 -0.53
N GLY A 19 10.43 -0.29 -1.71
CA GLY A 19 10.96 -1.43 -2.46
C GLY A 19 12.06 -2.17 -1.70
N ILE A 20 13.01 -1.43 -1.12
CA ILE A 20 14.11 -1.97 -0.29
C ILE A 20 13.55 -2.71 0.94
N SER A 21 12.52 -2.16 1.59
CA SER A 21 11.86 -2.80 2.73
C SER A 21 11.29 -4.18 2.39
N GLY A 22 10.75 -4.37 1.17
CA GLY A 22 10.24 -5.67 0.73
C GLY A 22 11.33 -6.74 0.61
N LEU A 23 12.52 -6.36 0.13
CA LEU A 23 13.69 -7.25 0.04
C LEU A 23 14.19 -7.65 1.43
N PHE A 24 14.33 -6.69 2.35
CA PHE A 24 14.71 -6.98 3.72
C PHE A 24 13.68 -7.88 4.43
N ALA A 25 12.38 -7.66 4.20
CA ALA A 25 11.34 -8.52 4.76
C ALA A 25 11.48 -9.96 4.27
N LYS A 26 11.71 -10.18 2.97
CA LYS A 26 11.97 -11.54 2.44
C LYS A 26 13.23 -12.15 3.06
N GLY A 27 14.28 -11.35 3.23
CA GLY A 27 15.49 -11.78 3.94
C GLY A 27 15.19 -12.21 5.37
N LEU A 28 14.45 -11.40 6.13
CA LEU A 28 14.02 -11.71 7.50
C LEU A 28 13.23 -13.01 7.59
N PHE A 29 12.27 -13.21 6.68
CA PHE A 29 11.45 -14.43 6.63
C PHE A 29 12.28 -15.69 6.32
N ASN A 30 13.41 -15.54 5.61
CA ASN A 30 14.31 -16.65 5.31
C ASN A 30 15.32 -16.94 6.44
N LEU A 31 15.61 -15.94 7.30
CA LEU A 31 16.61 -16.06 8.37
C LEU A 31 16.08 -16.81 9.60
N ASP A 32 14.83 -16.55 10.01
CA ASP A 32 14.22 -17.24 11.15
C ASP A 32 12.74 -17.54 10.87
N PRO A 33 12.30 -18.81 10.92
CA PRO A 33 10.90 -19.20 10.80
C PRO A 33 9.94 -18.53 11.79
N ARG A 34 10.45 -18.03 12.92
CA ARG A 34 9.66 -17.29 13.93
C ARG A 34 9.27 -15.88 13.46
N ILE A 35 10.01 -15.32 12.49
CA ILE A 35 9.71 -14.02 11.92
C ILE A 35 8.60 -14.20 10.88
N THR A 36 7.37 -13.99 11.32
CA THR A 36 6.18 -14.17 10.48
C THR A 36 5.76 -12.85 9.81
N PRO A 37 5.03 -12.90 8.68
CA PRO A 37 4.44 -11.72 8.05
C PRO A 37 3.59 -10.88 9.00
N ILE A 38 2.85 -11.55 9.89
CA ILE A 38 2.03 -10.86 10.90
C ILE A 38 2.90 -10.12 11.91
N TRP A 39 3.98 -10.74 12.38
CA TRP A 39 4.89 -10.11 13.34
C TRP A 39 5.56 -8.86 12.76
N VAL A 40 6.08 -8.95 11.52
CA VAL A 40 6.68 -7.78 10.83
C VAL A 40 5.65 -6.68 10.62
N THR A 41 4.42 -7.04 10.25
CA THR A 41 3.32 -6.08 10.07
C THR A 41 2.99 -5.36 11.38
N GLN A 42 2.83 -6.11 12.48
CA GLN A 42 2.52 -5.56 13.80
C GLN A 42 3.62 -4.62 14.28
N MET A 43 4.89 -5.05 14.23
CA MET A 43 6.01 -4.22 14.66
C MET A 43 6.09 -2.93 13.85
N ARG A 44 5.95 -3.02 12.52
CA ARG A 44 5.93 -1.85 11.64
C ARG A 44 4.81 -0.86 12.01
N GLN A 45 3.58 -1.35 12.18
CA GLN A 45 2.42 -0.49 12.46
C GLN A 45 2.45 0.11 13.87
N VAL A 46 2.88 -0.64 14.88
CA VAL A 46 3.03 -0.13 16.24
C VAL A 46 4.12 0.92 16.30
N CYS A 47 5.30 0.66 15.73
CA CYS A 47 6.39 1.63 15.69
C CYS A 47 6.00 2.89 14.91
N SER A 48 5.41 2.74 13.71
CA SER A 48 4.92 3.90 12.93
C SER A 48 3.85 4.67 13.70
N GLY A 49 2.91 3.98 14.36
CA GLY A 49 1.87 4.62 15.18
C GLY A 49 2.45 5.44 16.33
N LEU A 50 3.38 4.86 17.10
CA LEU A 50 4.04 5.55 18.21
C LEU A 50 4.83 6.78 17.74
N ILE A 51 5.61 6.63 16.66
CA ILE A 51 6.38 7.74 16.09
C ILE A 51 5.46 8.85 15.62
N LEU A 52 4.42 8.53 14.84
CA LEU A 52 3.49 9.53 14.30
C LEU A 52 2.69 10.23 15.39
N LEU A 53 2.24 9.51 16.43
CA LEU A 53 1.52 10.10 17.57
C LEU A 53 2.44 11.04 18.37
N THR A 54 3.68 10.64 18.61
CA THR A 54 4.67 11.46 19.32
C THR A 54 4.97 12.73 18.53
N VAL A 55 5.26 12.62 17.24
CA VAL A 55 5.51 13.78 16.37
C VAL A 55 4.29 14.70 16.30
N ALA A 56 3.08 14.14 16.21
CA ALA A 56 1.84 14.92 16.20
C ALA A 56 1.69 15.75 17.48
N GLN A 57 1.94 15.15 18.65
CA GLN A 57 1.89 15.86 19.93
C GLN A 57 2.96 16.96 20.02
N LEU A 58 4.19 16.67 19.59
CA LEU A 58 5.29 17.66 19.60
C LEU A 58 5.04 18.83 18.64
N THR A 59 4.29 18.61 17.56
CA THR A 59 3.92 19.66 16.58
C THR A 59 2.65 20.42 17.01
N GLY A 60 2.16 20.21 18.23
CA GLY A 60 0.96 20.88 18.75
C GLY A 60 -0.34 20.41 18.12
N LYS A 61 -0.35 19.28 17.40
CA LYS A 61 -1.58 18.65 16.90
C LYS A 61 -2.23 17.83 18.01
N HIS A 62 -3.54 17.65 17.90
CA HIS A 62 -4.33 16.89 18.88
C HIS A 62 -4.83 15.56 18.28
N PRO A 63 -3.96 14.53 18.13
CA PRO A 63 -4.33 13.27 17.47
C PRO A 63 -5.50 12.54 18.15
N TRP A 64 -5.68 12.77 19.46
CA TRP A 64 -6.72 12.14 20.25
C TRP A 64 -8.13 12.73 20.03
N GLN A 65 -8.26 13.87 19.34
CA GLN A 65 -9.56 14.49 19.06
C GLN A 65 -10.43 13.65 18.13
N VAL A 66 -9.84 12.81 17.28
CA VAL A 66 -10.58 11.92 16.38
C VAL A 66 -11.52 10.98 17.14
N TRP A 67 -11.17 10.61 18.38
CA TRP A 67 -12.00 9.74 19.23
C TRP A 67 -13.21 10.43 19.85
N LYS A 68 -13.27 11.77 19.82
CA LYS A 68 -14.41 12.53 20.39
C LYS A 68 -15.66 12.46 19.51
N ASP A 69 -15.48 12.27 18.21
CA ASP A 69 -16.58 12.12 17.26
C ASP A 69 -16.70 10.66 16.85
N LYS A 70 -17.84 10.05 17.18
CA LYS A 70 -18.16 8.65 16.85
C LYS A 70 -18.03 8.37 15.35
N LYS A 71 -18.39 9.34 14.49
CA LYS A 71 -18.29 9.19 13.03
C LYS A 71 -16.84 9.13 12.57
N ASN A 72 -15.98 10.00 13.11
CA ASN A 72 -14.56 10.02 12.78
C ASN A 72 -13.83 8.80 13.34
N ALA A 73 -14.18 8.35 14.56
CA ALA A 73 -13.65 7.13 15.15
C ALA A 73 -14.01 5.89 14.32
N VAL A 74 -15.28 5.74 13.90
CA VAL A 74 -15.71 4.63 13.03
C VAL A 74 -15.01 4.69 11.68
N GLN A 75 -14.87 5.86 11.08
CA GLN A 75 -14.17 6.00 9.80
C GLN A 75 -12.68 5.70 9.91
N LEU A 76 -12.04 6.08 11.02
CA LEU A 76 -10.64 5.73 11.30
C LEU A 76 -10.48 4.21 11.48
N LEU A 77 -11.38 3.56 12.22
CA LEU A 77 -11.38 2.11 12.39
C LEU A 77 -11.61 1.38 11.05
N ALA A 78 -12.55 1.85 10.23
CA ALA A 78 -12.77 1.33 8.90
C ALA A 78 -11.54 1.48 8.01
N TYR A 79 -10.87 2.64 8.05
CA TYR A 79 -9.59 2.85 7.36
C TYR A 79 -8.50 1.88 7.82
N ALA A 80 -8.37 1.67 9.13
CA ALA A 80 -7.39 0.75 9.68
C ALA A 80 -7.64 -0.70 9.26
N VAL A 81 -8.88 -1.16 9.33
CA VAL A 81 -9.25 -2.57 9.07
C VAL A 81 -9.38 -2.88 7.58
N ILE A 82 -9.97 -1.98 6.79
CA ILE A 82 -10.29 -2.22 5.36
C ILE A 82 -9.18 -1.69 4.44
N GLY A 83 -8.48 -0.63 4.84
CA GLY A 83 -7.38 -0.06 4.08
C GLY A 83 -6.04 -0.64 4.52
N VAL A 84 -5.59 -0.22 5.70
CA VAL A 84 -4.20 -0.42 6.15
C VAL A 84 -3.88 -1.90 6.37
N LEU A 85 -4.74 -2.64 7.08
CA LEU A 85 -4.49 -4.04 7.44
C LEU A 85 -4.32 -4.93 6.20
N PRO A 86 -5.28 -5.02 5.26
CA PRO A 86 -5.14 -5.88 4.09
C PRO A 86 -4.00 -5.41 3.18
N PHE A 87 -3.82 -4.10 3.02
CA PHE A 87 -2.70 -3.54 2.25
C PHE A 87 -1.34 -4.00 2.78
N GLN A 88 -1.16 -4.02 4.09
CA GLN A 88 0.14 -4.30 4.69
C GLN A 88 0.36 -5.80 4.92
N TYR A 89 -0.61 -6.47 5.52
CA TYR A 89 -0.49 -7.86 5.93
C TYR A 89 -0.51 -8.80 4.73
N CYS A 90 -1.46 -8.61 3.81
CA CYS A 90 -1.56 -9.48 2.65
C CYS A 90 -0.35 -9.29 1.71
N PHE A 91 0.17 -8.07 1.59
CA PHE A 91 1.44 -7.83 0.90
C PHE A 91 2.56 -8.71 1.46
N PHE A 92 2.83 -8.64 2.76
CA PHE A 92 3.91 -9.43 3.36
C PHE A 92 3.65 -10.94 3.34
N LEU A 93 2.39 -11.38 3.36
CA LEU A 93 2.05 -12.78 3.14
C LEU A 93 2.45 -13.26 1.74
N VAL A 94 2.22 -12.44 0.71
CA VAL A 94 2.65 -12.77 -0.66
C VAL A 94 4.17 -12.74 -0.77
N VAL A 95 4.83 -11.77 -0.13
CA VAL A 95 6.30 -11.74 -0.05
C VAL A 95 6.84 -13.04 0.55
N ALA A 96 6.25 -13.51 1.66
CA ALA A 96 6.67 -14.74 2.33
C ALA A 96 6.41 -16.00 1.48
N GLN A 97 5.20 -16.16 0.92
CA GLN A 97 4.81 -17.35 0.16
C GLN A 97 5.44 -17.45 -1.23
N ALA A 98 5.64 -16.31 -1.89
CA ALA A 98 6.27 -16.23 -3.20
C ALA A 98 7.57 -15.43 -3.09
N ASN A 99 7.59 -14.19 -3.56
CA ASN A 99 8.72 -13.29 -3.43
C ASN A 99 8.26 -11.82 -3.46
N ALA A 100 9.18 -10.90 -3.18
CA ALA A 100 8.90 -9.48 -3.14
C ALA A 100 8.42 -8.92 -4.48
N ALA A 101 8.97 -9.42 -5.60
CA ALA A 101 8.65 -8.92 -6.93
C ALA A 101 7.23 -9.32 -7.37
N ILE A 102 6.81 -10.55 -7.12
CA ILE A 102 5.43 -11.02 -7.37
C ILE A 102 4.44 -10.22 -6.52
N ALA A 103 4.78 -9.97 -5.25
CA ALA A 103 3.95 -9.16 -4.37
C ALA A 103 3.77 -7.74 -4.91
N THR A 104 4.83 -7.10 -5.42
CA THR A 104 4.72 -5.76 -6.00
C THR A 104 3.88 -5.77 -7.28
N VAL A 105 4.08 -6.73 -8.19
CA VAL A 105 3.27 -6.82 -9.42
C VAL A 105 1.77 -6.87 -9.12
N ILE A 106 1.36 -7.79 -8.23
CA ILE A 106 -0.07 -7.91 -7.89
C ILE A 106 -0.56 -6.65 -7.17
N GLN A 107 0.27 -6.06 -6.30
CA GLN A 107 -0.05 -4.82 -5.60
C GLN A 107 -0.27 -3.63 -6.54
N PHE A 108 0.47 -3.55 -7.64
CA PHE A 108 0.35 -2.53 -8.68
C PHE A 108 -0.91 -2.68 -9.55
N ILE A 109 -1.78 -3.65 -9.24
CA ILE A 109 -3.15 -3.67 -9.75
C ILE A 109 -4.03 -2.64 -8.98
N GLY A 110 -3.61 -2.24 -7.76
CA GLY A 110 -4.28 -1.27 -6.90
C GLY A 110 -4.75 0.03 -7.60
N PRO A 111 -3.90 0.71 -8.38
CA PRO A 111 -4.29 1.88 -9.17
C PRO A 111 -5.49 1.65 -10.09
N PHE A 112 -5.63 0.47 -10.70
CA PHE A 112 -6.80 0.17 -11.53
C PHE A 112 -8.09 0.09 -10.70
N PHE A 113 -8.03 -0.42 -9.48
CA PHE A 113 -9.17 -0.38 -8.55
C PHE A 113 -9.52 1.06 -8.15
N VAL A 114 -8.52 1.92 -7.95
CA VAL A 114 -8.74 3.35 -7.67
C VAL A 114 -9.41 4.03 -8.87
N LEU A 115 -8.90 3.83 -10.08
CA LEU A 115 -9.47 4.40 -11.30
C LEU A 115 -10.92 3.94 -11.49
N ALA A 116 -11.18 2.63 -11.40
CA ALA A 116 -12.52 2.08 -11.50
C ALA A 116 -13.49 2.69 -10.48
N TYR A 117 -13.06 2.82 -9.22
CA TYR A 117 -13.87 3.45 -8.18
C TYR A 117 -14.21 4.91 -8.49
N LEU A 118 -13.22 5.69 -8.93
CA LEU A 118 -13.41 7.12 -9.24
C LEU A 118 -14.36 7.31 -10.43
N THR A 119 -14.23 6.50 -11.48
CA THR A 119 -15.13 6.57 -12.64
C THR A 119 -16.56 6.19 -12.28
N LEU A 120 -16.76 5.15 -11.47
CA LEU A 120 -18.08 4.68 -11.08
C LEU A 120 -18.77 5.61 -10.07
N THR A 121 -18.02 6.13 -9.09
CA THR A 121 -18.60 6.88 -7.95
C THR A 121 -18.64 8.38 -8.20
N LYS A 122 -17.59 8.95 -8.79
CA LYS A 122 -17.47 10.40 -8.97
C LYS A 122 -17.81 10.87 -10.39
N GLN A 123 -18.09 9.94 -11.32
CA GLN A 123 -18.31 10.25 -12.74
C GLN A 123 -17.20 11.14 -13.34
N GLU A 124 -15.99 11.07 -12.78
CA GLU A 124 -14.85 11.79 -13.32
C GLU A 124 -14.41 11.09 -14.61
N ALA A 125 -14.38 11.83 -15.71
CA ALA A 125 -13.90 11.33 -16.98
C ALA A 125 -12.43 10.90 -16.84
N LEU A 126 -12.17 9.60 -17.04
CA LEU A 126 -10.82 9.07 -17.10
C LEU A 126 -10.08 9.77 -18.23
N ARG A 127 -8.98 10.46 -17.90
CA ARG A 127 -8.11 10.98 -18.94
C ARG A 127 -7.41 9.76 -19.57
N PRO A 128 -7.40 9.63 -20.90
CA PRO A 128 -6.74 8.51 -21.57
C PRO A 128 -5.25 8.42 -21.20
N PHE A 129 -4.64 9.57 -20.87
CA PHE A 129 -3.28 9.64 -20.35
C PHE A 129 -3.09 8.92 -19.01
N ASP A 130 -4.03 9.03 -18.07
CA ASP A 130 -3.91 8.41 -16.74
C ASP A 130 -4.01 6.88 -16.84
N VAL A 131 -4.85 6.39 -17.75
CA VAL A 131 -4.98 4.97 -18.07
C VAL A 131 -3.70 4.46 -18.75
N ALA A 132 -3.20 5.18 -19.76
CA ALA A 132 -1.97 4.81 -20.47
C ALA A 132 -0.75 4.78 -19.53
N ALA A 133 -0.60 5.79 -18.66
CA ALA A 133 0.47 5.85 -17.67
C ALA A 133 0.39 4.70 -16.66
N SER A 134 -0.82 4.36 -16.20
CA SER A 134 -1.04 3.23 -15.28
C SER A 134 -0.69 1.89 -15.92
N LEU A 135 -1.08 1.68 -17.19
CA LEU A 135 -0.73 0.49 -17.97
C LEU A 135 0.78 0.38 -18.20
N LEU A 136 1.44 1.49 -18.56
CA LEU A 136 2.89 1.53 -18.76
C LEU A 136 3.64 1.22 -17.46
N ALA A 137 3.23 1.81 -16.34
CA ALA A 137 3.82 1.57 -15.03
C ALA A 137 3.63 0.10 -14.59
N PHE A 138 2.42 -0.45 -14.75
CA PHE A 138 2.14 -1.85 -14.47
C PHE A 138 2.99 -2.78 -15.33
N GLY A 139 3.08 -2.51 -16.65
CA GLY A 139 3.93 -3.25 -17.57
C GLY A 139 5.40 -3.23 -17.15
N GLY A 140 5.92 -2.06 -16.76
CA GLY A 140 7.30 -1.93 -16.27
C GLY A 140 7.58 -2.78 -15.05
N VAL A 141 6.69 -2.78 -14.05
CA VAL A 141 6.83 -3.62 -12.85
C VAL A 141 6.69 -5.12 -13.18
N PHE A 142 5.79 -5.47 -14.09
CA PHE A 142 5.61 -6.84 -14.56
C PHE A 142 6.87 -7.38 -15.25
N PHE A 143 7.46 -6.63 -16.18
CA PHE A 143 8.72 -7.02 -16.83
C PHE A 143 9.88 -7.11 -15.86
N LEU A 144 9.99 -6.15 -14.95
CA LEU A 144 11.03 -6.15 -13.91
C LEU A 144 10.92 -7.39 -13.01
N SER A 145 9.71 -7.77 -12.63
CA SER A 145 9.49 -8.92 -11.75
C SER A 145 9.65 -10.27 -12.44
N THR A 146 9.31 -10.37 -13.73
CA THR A 146 9.37 -11.63 -14.48
C THR A 146 10.75 -11.89 -15.05
N HIS A 147 11.66 -10.91 -15.03
CA HIS A 147 12.94 -10.96 -15.74
C HIS A 147 12.77 -11.35 -17.23
N GLY A 148 11.59 -11.11 -17.81
CA GLY A 148 11.22 -11.53 -19.17
C GLY A 148 10.78 -13.00 -19.32
N ASN A 149 10.75 -13.80 -18.25
CA ASN A 149 10.29 -15.20 -18.28
C ASN A 149 8.94 -15.37 -17.57
N ILE A 150 7.88 -15.57 -18.35
CA ILE A 150 6.51 -15.79 -17.88
C ILE A 150 6.26 -17.18 -17.28
N HIS A 151 7.16 -18.15 -17.51
CA HIS A 151 6.98 -19.53 -17.05
C HIS A 151 7.39 -19.78 -15.59
N ASP A 152 8.06 -18.82 -14.93
CA ASP A 152 8.42 -18.89 -13.51
C ASP A 152 7.28 -18.48 -12.56
N LEU A 153 6.13 -18.03 -13.08
CA LEU A 153 4.95 -17.69 -12.26
C LEU A 153 4.16 -18.94 -11.85
N ARG A 154 4.77 -19.84 -11.09
CA ARG A 154 4.04 -20.85 -10.33
C ARG A 154 3.57 -20.23 -9.00
N ILE A 155 2.42 -19.57 -9.03
CA ILE A 155 1.81 -18.93 -7.86
C ILE A 155 0.64 -19.77 -7.38
N ALA A 156 0.61 -20.10 -6.08
CA ALA A 156 -0.54 -20.78 -5.49
C ALA A 156 -1.80 -19.88 -5.55
N PRO A 157 -3.00 -20.42 -5.83
CA PRO A 157 -4.23 -19.62 -5.90
C PRO A 157 -4.50 -18.79 -4.64
N LEU A 158 -4.13 -19.33 -3.48
CA LEU A 158 -4.27 -18.63 -2.21
C LEU A 158 -3.35 -17.40 -2.11
N THR A 159 -2.11 -17.51 -2.61
CA THR A 159 -1.17 -16.38 -2.69
C THR A 159 -1.70 -15.28 -3.61
N LEU A 160 -2.33 -15.65 -4.72
CA LEU A 160 -2.97 -14.70 -5.62
C LEU A 160 -4.12 -13.96 -4.93
N LEU A 161 -4.97 -14.68 -4.19
CA LEU A 161 -6.08 -14.09 -3.42
C LEU A 161 -5.56 -13.05 -2.41
N PHE A 162 -4.52 -13.38 -1.64
CA PHE A 162 -3.88 -12.42 -0.74
C PHE A 162 -3.32 -11.21 -1.48
N GLY A 163 -2.69 -11.40 -2.64
CA GLY A 163 -2.20 -10.29 -3.46
C GLY A 163 -3.33 -9.36 -3.92
N ILE A 164 -4.46 -9.91 -4.37
CA ILE A 164 -5.63 -9.12 -4.77
C ILE A 164 -6.22 -8.36 -3.57
N MET A 165 -6.35 -9.01 -2.41
CA MET A 165 -6.78 -8.34 -1.19
C MET A 165 -5.85 -7.18 -0.81
N SER A 166 -4.55 -7.33 -1.04
CA SER A 166 -3.56 -6.27 -0.86
C SER A 166 -3.76 -5.10 -1.84
N ALA A 167 -4.05 -5.40 -3.10
CA ALA A 167 -4.35 -4.41 -4.14
C ALA A 167 -5.62 -3.61 -3.83
N VAL A 168 -6.68 -4.29 -3.40
CA VAL A 168 -7.94 -3.67 -2.95
C VAL A 168 -7.69 -2.84 -1.68
N GLY A 169 -6.91 -3.37 -0.73
CA GLY A 169 -6.50 -2.65 0.47
C GLY A 169 -5.76 -1.36 0.16
N ALA A 170 -4.86 -1.35 -0.83
CA ALA A 170 -4.18 -0.12 -1.27
C ALA A 170 -5.15 0.91 -1.83
N ALA A 171 -6.14 0.48 -2.62
CA ALA A 171 -7.17 1.37 -3.13
C ALA A 171 -8.00 1.97 -1.99
N ALA A 172 -8.46 1.13 -1.05
CA ALA A 172 -9.17 1.58 0.15
C ALA A 172 -8.32 2.53 1.00
N ASN A 173 -7.03 2.24 1.17
CA ASN A 173 -6.07 3.08 1.89
C ASN A 173 -5.88 4.45 1.22
N SER A 174 -6.02 4.54 -0.10
CA SER A 174 -5.95 5.82 -0.83
C SER A 174 -7.25 6.62 -0.78
N LEU A 175 -8.41 5.94 -0.75
CA LEU A 175 -9.73 6.56 -0.88
C LEU A 175 -10.39 6.92 0.46
N LEU A 176 -10.35 6.02 1.44
CA LEU A 176 -11.02 6.20 2.74
C LEU A 176 -10.54 7.43 3.55
N PRO A 177 -9.23 7.76 3.62
CA PRO A 177 -8.79 8.90 4.42
C PRO A 177 -9.10 10.25 3.76
N GLN A 178 -9.44 10.31 2.47
CA GLN A 178 -9.78 11.59 1.81
C GLN A 178 -10.97 12.28 2.47
N ALA A 179 -11.95 11.52 2.94
CA ALA A 179 -13.10 12.07 3.65
C ALA A 179 -12.80 12.49 5.10
N LEU A 180 -11.68 12.05 5.69
CA LEU A 180 -11.17 12.53 7.00
C LEU A 180 -10.28 13.76 6.84
N VAL A 181 -9.50 13.85 5.76
CA VAL A 181 -8.54 14.94 5.52
C VAL A 181 -9.19 16.18 4.90
N ASN A 182 -10.22 16.01 4.06
CA ASN A 182 -10.90 17.12 3.38
C ASN A 182 -12.04 17.75 4.20
N ARG A 183 -12.01 17.62 5.53
CA ARG A 183 -12.93 18.27 6.47
C ARG A 183 -12.20 19.34 7.27
#